data_AF-A0AAW0FZG4-F1
#
_entry.id   AF-A0AAW0FZG4-F1
#
_cell.length_a   1.000
_cell.length_b   1.000
_cell.length_c   1.000
_cell.angle_alpha   90.00
_cell.angle_beta   90.00
_cell.angle_gamma   90.00
#
_symmetry.space_group_name_H-M   'P 1'
#
loop_
_entity.id
_entity.type
_entity.pdbx_description
1 polymer ?
#
loop_
_entity_poly.entity_id
_entity_poly.type
_entity_poly.pdbx_seq_one_letter_code
_entity_poly.pdbx_strand_id
1 'polypeptide(L)'
;MEGLLRGPLLMTAYRMVFISPTSASFDTSEGRGTRSGNAALHGMTSVNDASIAYVAAQLFFSLSSKATFTKNKDNGAIEFYTSIRAFFMDPDFKVDVEELLQWWNEQIFPNVIVVDNAAGMNHHLV
;
A
#
# COMPACT_ATOMS: atom_id res chain seq x y z
N MET A 1 4.27 -9.91 14.38
CA MET A 1 2.88 -9.40 14.50
C MET A 1 1.96 -9.96 13.41
N GLU A 2 1.52 -11.22 13.53
CA GLU A 2 0.79 -11.87 12.43
C GLU A 2 -0.54 -11.17 12.11
N GLY A 3 -0.72 -10.80 10.84
CA GLY A 3 -1.98 -10.28 10.30
C GLY A 3 -2.22 -8.78 10.42
N LEU A 4 -1.40 -8.03 11.18
CA LEU A 4 -1.53 -6.57 11.29
C LEU A 4 -1.36 -5.92 9.90
N LEU A 5 -2.31 -5.08 9.50
CA LEU A 5 -2.36 -4.43 8.18
C LEU A 5 -2.35 -5.42 6.99
N ARG A 6 -2.71 -6.69 7.18
CA ARG A 6 -2.85 -7.70 6.11
C ARG A 6 -4.31 -8.09 5.85
N GLY A 7 -5.26 -7.36 6.42
CA GLY A 7 -6.69 -7.67 6.33
C GLY A 7 -7.26 -7.54 4.89
N PRO A 8 -8.21 -8.41 4.49
CA PRO A 8 -8.73 -8.44 3.13
C PRO A 8 -9.39 -7.12 2.70
N LEU A 9 -10.11 -6.46 3.61
CA LEU A 9 -10.76 -5.17 3.30
C LEU A 9 -9.74 -4.06 2.98
N LEU A 10 -8.62 -4.03 3.70
CA LEU A 10 -7.53 -3.07 3.45
C LEU A 10 -6.84 -3.38 2.12
N MET A 11 -6.62 -4.66 1.81
CA MET A 11 -6.07 -5.10 0.52
C MET A 11 -6.97 -4.67 -0.65
N THR A 12 -8.28 -4.90 -0.54
CA THR A 12 -9.26 -4.46 -1.54
C THR A 12 -9.25 -2.95 -1.71
N ALA A 13 -9.29 -2.19 -0.62
CA ALA A 13 -9.23 -0.72 -0.67
C ALA A 13 -7.94 -0.22 -1.33
N TYR A 14 -6.80 -0.84 -1.04
CA TYR A 14 -5.52 -0.47 -1.63
C TYR A 14 -5.53 -0.68 -3.15
N ARG A 15 -6.05 -1.82 -3.61
CA ARG A 15 -6.19 -2.12 -5.05
C ARG A 15 -7.12 -1.12 -5.75
N MET A 16 -8.23 -0.72 -5.11
CA MET A 16 -9.13 0.32 -5.66
C MET A 16 -8.41 1.65 -5.85
N VAL A 17 -7.63 2.07 -4.85
CA VAL A 17 -6.96 3.39 -4.85
C VAL A 17 -5.76 3.40 -5.79
N PHE A 18 -4.92 2.37 -5.78
CA PHE A 18 -3.62 2.40 -6.46
C PHE A 18 -3.56 1.60 -7.77
N ILE A 19 -4.31 0.50 -7.91
CA ILE A 19 -4.12 -0.41 -9.05
C ILE A 19 -5.21 -0.24 -10.10
N SER A 20 -6.47 -0.48 -9.73
CA SER A 20 -7.66 -0.26 -10.56
C SER A 20 -8.88 -0.72 -9.76
N PRO A 21 -10.04 -0.05 -9.87
CA PRO A 21 -11.31 -0.55 -9.33
C PRO A 21 -11.59 -2.01 -9.73
N THR A 22 -11.28 -2.40 -10.98
CA THR A 22 -11.50 -3.77 -11.48
C THR A 22 -10.57 -4.81 -10.84
N SER A 23 -9.44 -4.39 -10.27
CA SER A 23 -8.53 -5.28 -9.54
C SER A 23 -8.96 -5.56 -8.10
N ALA A 24 -9.98 -4.83 -7.64
CA ALA A 24 -10.56 -4.97 -6.31
C ALA A 24 -11.89 -5.74 -6.30
N SER A 25 -12.48 -5.99 -7.48
CA SER A 25 -13.67 -6.82 -7.62
C SER A 25 -13.33 -8.28 -7.33
N PHE A 26 -14.15 -8.94 -6.51
CA PHE A 26 -14.16 -10.40 -6.36
C PHE A 26 -14.67 -11.09 -7.63
N ASP A 27 -15.41 -10.36 -8.47
CA ASP A 27 -15.93 -10.81 -9.75
C ASP A 27 -14.96 -10.39 -10.85
N THR A 28 -14.24 -11.37 -11.42
CA THR A 28 -13.23 -11.15 -12.47
C THR A 28 -13.85 -10.99 -13.87
N SER A 29 -15.18 -11.00 -13.96
CA SER A 29 -15.93 -10.93 -15.22
C SER A 29 -16.09 -9.51 -15.78
N GLU A 30 -15.90 -8.46 -14.95
CA GLU A 30 -15.95 -7.08 -15.44
C GLU A 30 -14.63 -6.67 -16.10
N GLY A 31 -14.73 -6.27 -17.38
CA GLY A 31 -13.58 -6.01 -18.25
C GLY A 31 -12.55 -5.05 -17.65
N ARG A 32 -11.26 -5.30 -17.96
CA ARG A 32 -10.14 -4.46 -17.53
C ARG A 32 -10.38 -3.02 -17.98
N GLY A 33 -10.53 -2.10 -17.02
CA GLY A 33 -10.67 -0.68 -17.32
C GLY A 33 -9.48 -0.18 -18.15
N THR A 34 -9.75 0.68 -19.13
CA THR A 34 -8.74 1.22 -20.06
C THR A 34 -7.84 2.30 -19.43
N ARG A 35 -8.11 2.69 -18.19
CA ARG A 35 -7.38 3.73 -17.46
C ARG A 35 -6.29 3.10 -16.59
N SER A 36 -5.06 3.54 -16.77
CA SER A 36 -3.95 3.22 -15.86
C SER A 36 -4.28 3.62 -14.43
N GLY A 37 -4.04 2.72 -13.47
CA GLY A 37 -4.19 3.01 -12.04
C GLY A 37 -3.20 4.05 -11.52
N ASN A 38 -3.45 4.60 -10.34
CA ASN A 38 -2.59 5.62 -9.74
C ASN A 38 -1.14 5.15 -9.56
N ALA A 39 -0.91 3.88 -9.27
CA ALA A 39 0.43 3.29 -9.21
C ALA A 39 1.16 3.41 -10.56
N ALA A 40 0.52 3.03 -11.66
CA ALA A 40 1.10 3.15 -12.99
C ALA A 40 1.30 4.61 -13.41
N LEU A 41 0.33 5.49 -13.10
CA LEU A 41 0.42 6.93 -13.39
C LEU A 41 1.58 7.61 -12.65
N HIS A 42 1.91 7.14 -11.45
CA HIS A 42 3.00 7.67 -10.65
C HIS A 42 4.28 6.83 -10.73
N GLY A 43 4.35 5.83 -11.60
CA GLY A 43 5.53 4.98 -11.77
C GLY A 43 5.90 4.16 -10.51
N MET A 44 4.91 3.84 -9.67
CA MET A 44 5.13 3.03 -8.48
C MET A 44 5.46 1.59 -8.88
N THR A 45 6.61 1.11 -8.41
CA THR A 45 7.07 -0.27 -8.57
C THR A 45 7.05 -1.05 -7.26
N SER A 46 6.77 -0.38 -6.15
CA SER A 46 6.64 -0.99 -4.82
C SER A 46 5.58 -0.29 -3.98
N VAL A 47 5.06 -1.04 -3.00
CA VAL A 47 4.23 -0.50 -1.93
C VAL A 47 5.14 0.25 -0.95
N ASN A 48 4.70 1.43 -0.51
CA ASN A 48 5.38 2.17 0.55
C ASN A 48 4.52 2.20 1.83
N ASP A 49 5.17 2.44 2.96
CA ASP A 49 4.54 2.53 4.27
C ASP A 49 3.45 3.63 4.32
N ALA A 50 3.71 4.76 3.67
CA ALA A 50 2.80 5.91 3.59
C ALA A 50 1.48 5.56 2.89
N SER A 51 1.55 4.77 1.81
CA SER A 51 0.41 4.41 0.98
C SER A 51 -0.48 3.41 1.72
N ILE A 52 0.10 2.47 2.47
CA ILE A 52 -0.65 1.59 3.37
C ILE A 52 -1.36 2.42 4.44
N ALA A 53 -0.64 3.31 5.14
CA ALA A 53 -1.22 4.15 6.18
C ALA A 53 -2.33 5.06 5.63
N TYR A 54 -2.14 5.61 4.44
CA TYR A 54 -3.11 6.47 3.76
C TYR A 54 -4.42 5.73 3.46
N VAL A 55 -4.32 4.54 2.85
CA VAL A 55 -5.51 3.74 2.52
C VAL A 55 -6.20 3.25 3.79
N ALA A 56 -5.45 2.88 4.83
CA ALA A 56 -6.01 2.50 6.11
C ALA A 56 -6.81 3.65 6.75
N ALA A 57 -6.30 4.88 6.68
CA ALA A 57 -7.01 6.07 7.16
C ALA A 57 -8.25 6.40 6.33
N GLN A 58 -8.20 6.24 5.01
CA GLN A 58 -9.38 6.40 4.14
C GLN A 58 -10.46 5.36 4.45
N LEU A 59 -10.06 4.10 4.65
CA LEU A 59 -10.98 3.02 5.01
C LEU A 59 -11.59 3.27 6.39
N PHE A 60 -10.78 3.62 7.38
CA PHE A 60 -11.24 3.97 8.73
C PHE A 60 -12.26 5.10 8.69
N PHE A 61 -11.97 6.17 7.94
CA PHE A 61 -12.92 7.28 7.78
C PHE A 61 -14.22 6.84 7.10
N SER A 62 -14.14 6.01 6.06
CA SER A 62 -15.31 5.50 5.32
C SER A 62 -16.22 4.64 6.20
N LEU A 63 -15.66 4.00 7.24
CA LEU A 63 -16.40 3.22 8.23
C LEU A 63 -16.88 4.07 9.42
N SER A 64 -16.48 5.34 9.50
CA SER A 64 -16.88 6.25 10.56
C SER A 64 -18.24 6.88 10.28
N SER A 65 -18.97 7.27 11.33
CA SER A 65 -20.23 8.02 11.21
C SER A 65 -20.04 9.51 10.86
N LYS A 66 -18.81 9.94 10.58
CA LYS A 66 -18.47 11.35 10.37
C LYS A 66 -18.70 11.72 8.90
N ALA A 67 -19.54 12.72 8.66
CA ALA A 67 -20.01 13.08 7.31
C ALA A 67 -18.99 13.85 6.44
N THR A 68 -17.85 14.29 6.99
CA THR A 68 -16.91 15.14 6.24
C THR A 68 -15.45 14.80 6.49
N PHE A 69 -14.72 14.51 5.40
CA PHE A 69 -13.28 14.34 5.42
C PHE A 69 -12.61 15.72 5.35
N THR A 70 -12.60 16.45 6.46
CA THR A 70 -11.99 17.79 6.52
C THR A 70 -10.85 17.83 7.51
N LYS A 71 -9.73 18.45 7.12
CA LYS A 71 -8.54 18.62 7.95
C LYS A 71 -8.77 19.39 9.26
N ASN A 72 -9.87 20.16 9.34
CA ASN A 72 -10.17 21.10 10.42
C ASN A 72 -11.22 20.57 11.43
N LYS A 73 -11.73 19.35 11.25
CA LYS A 73 -12.60 18.69 12.22
C LYS A 73 -11.98 17.36 12.56
N ASP A 74 -11.87 17.06 13.86
CA ASP A 74 -11.43 15.75 14.33
C ASP A 74 -12.30 14.69 13.67
N ASN A 75 -11.70 13.96 12.73
CA ASN A 75 -12.32 12.81 12.10
C ASN A 75 -11.63 11.49 12.45
N GLY A 76 -10.66 11.51 13.39
CA GLY A 76 -9.87 10.37 13.81
C GLY A 76 -8.92 9.81 12.73
N ALA A 77 -9.11 10.17 11.46
CA ALA A 77 -8.38 9.58 10.34
C ALA A 77 -6.94 10.09 10.25
N ILE A 78 -6.72 11.35 10.64
CA ILE A 78 -5.37 11.93 10.71
C ILE A 78 -4.59 11.28 11.86
N GLU A 79 -5.21 11.15 13.03
CA GLU A 79 -4.61 10.48 14.19
C GLU A 79 -4.33 9.01 13.89
N PHE A 80 -5.25 8.32 13.21
CA PHE A 80 -5.08 6.94 12.78
C PHE A 80 -3.92 6.79 11.78
N TYR A 81 -3.85 7.68 10.78
CA TYR A 81 -2.72 7.72 9.85
C TYR A 81 -1.39 7.92 10.60
N THR A 82 -1.30 8.93 11.46
CA THR A 82 -0.10 9.24 12.23
C THR A 82 0.31 8.07 13.13
N SER A 83 -0.65 7.37 13.74
CA SER A 83 -0.39 6.20 14.59
C SER A 83 0.21 5.04 13.79
N ILE A 84 -0.34 4.75 12.60
CA ILE A 84 0.23 3.72 11.71
C ILE A 84 1.63 4.12 11.23
N ARG A 85 1.82 5.40 10.90
CA ARG A 85 3.14 5.93 10.50
C ARG A 85 4.16 5.83 11.64
N ALA A 86 3.76 6.08 12.88
CA ALA A 86 4.62 5.92 14.04
C ALA A 86 5.08 4.47 14.17
N PHE A 87 4.17 3.50 14.01
CA PHE A 87 4.51 2.08 13.96
C PHE A 87 5.54 1.75 12.87
N PHE A 88 5.36 2.27 11.64
CA PHE A 88 6.31 2.03 10.55
C PHE A 88 7.69 2.66 10.75
N MET A 89 7.81 3.70 11.58
CA MET A 89 9.05 4.43 11.84
C MET A 89 9.76 3.97 13.13
N ASP A 90 9.12 3.10 13.91
CA ASP A 90 9.65 2.62 15.18
C ASP A 90 10.77 1.61 14.93
N PRO A 91 12.01 1.87 15.39
CA PRO A 91 13.13 0.95 15.24
C PRO A 91 12.85 -0.44 15.83
N ASP A 92 12.03 -0.54 16.88
CA ASP A 92 11.73 -1.80 17.56
C ASP A 92 10.91 -2.75 16.67
N PHE A 93 10.19 -2.21 15.68
CA PHE A 93 9.38 -2.98 14.73
C PHE A 93 10.00 -3.11 13.34
N LYS A 94 11.26 -2.72 13.16
CA LYS A 94 11.92 -2.70 11.84
C LYS A 94 11.80 -4.03 11.10
N VAL A 95 12.04 -5.16 11.77
CA VAL A 95 11.97 -6.50 11.16
C VAL A 95 10.54 -6.86 10.75
N ASP A 96 9.55 -6.60 11.61
CA ASP A 96 8.14 -6.82 11.30
C ASP A 96 7.68 -5.94 10.11
N VAL A 97 8.17 -4.69 10.05
CA VAL A 97 7.88 -3.74 8.98
C VAL A 97 8.46 -4.19 7.65
N GLU A 98 9.72 -4.64 7.62
CA GLU A 98 10.37 -5.18 6.43
C GLU A 98 9.61 -6.40 5.89
N GLU A 99 9.24 -7.34 6.77
CA GLU A 99 8.44 -8.51 6.39
C GLU A 99 7.04 -8.12 5.88
N LEU A 100 6.40 -7.15 6.53
CA LEU A 100 5.10 -6.63 6.11
C LEU A 100 5.17 -5.99 4.72
N LEU A 101 6.16 -5.14 4.47
CA LEU A 101 6.34 -4.49 3.17
C LEU A 101 6.69 -5.50 2.09
N GLN A 102 7.52 -6.50 2.39
CA GLN A 102 7.79 -7.60 1.46
C GLN A 102 6.50 -8.32 1.07
N TRP A 103 5.72 -8.75 2.06
CA TRP A 103 4.43 -9.40 1.82
C TRP A 103 3.50 -8.54 0.96
N TRP A 104 3.38 -7.24 1.24
CA TRP A 104 2.56 -6.32 0.44
C TRP A 104 3.04 -6.21 -1.01
N ASN A 105 4.35 -6.17 -1.24
CA ASN A 105 4.91 -6.13 -2.59
C ASN A 105 4.61 -7.40 -3.38
N GLU A 106 4.68 -8.58 -2.74
CA GLU A 106 4.28 -9.84 -3.36
C GLU A 106 2.80 -9.84 -3.78
N GLN A 107 1.92 -9.21 -3.01
CA GLN A 107 0.48 -9.15 -3.33
C GLN A 107 0.16 -8.13 -4.44
N ILE A 108 0.82 -6.98 -4.44
CA ILE A 108 0.46 -5.84 -5.30
C ILE A 108 1.30 -5.77 -6.57
N PHE A 109 2.60 -6.07 -6.48
CA PHE A 109 3.58 -5.96 -7.56
C PHE A 109 4.35 -7.28 -7.81
N PRO A 110 3.67 -8.43 -8.04
CA PRO A 110 4.32 -9.74 -8.11
C PRO A 110 5.32 -9.91 -9.26
N ASN A 111 5.25 -9.04 -10.28
CA ASN A 111 6.10 -9.11 -11.48
C ASN A 111 7.23 -8.07 -11.50
N VAL A 112 7.40 -7.30 -10.41
CA VAL A 112 8.53 -6.37 -10.31
C VAL A 112 9.75 -7.17 -9.84
N ILE A 113 10.73 -7.33 -10.72
CA ILE A 113 12.01 -7.95 -10.40
C ILE A 113 12.70 -7.06 -9.36
N VAL A 114 12.93 -7.58 -8.15
CA VAL A 114 13.84 -6.95 -7.21
C VAL A 114 15.24 -7.09 -7.81
N VAL A 115 15.71 -6.03 -8.47
CA VAL A 115 17.10 -5.96 -8.90
C VAL A 115 17.92 -5.67 -7.65
N ASP A 116 18.48 -6.73 -7.06
CA ASP A 116 19.50 -6.59 -6.02
C ASP A 116 20.70 -5.84 -6.62
N ASN A 117 20.85 -4.56 -6.25
CA ASN A 117 22.03 -3.75 -6.59
C ASN A 117 23.26 -4.15 -5.73
N ALA A 118 23.49 -5.45 -5.54
CA ALA A 118 24.63 -5.99 -4.80
C ALA A 118 25.72 -6.61 -5.69
N ALA A 119 25.52 -6.70 -7.01
CA ALA A 119 26.50 -7.27 -7.94
C ALA A 119 26.73 -6.35 -9.14
N GLY A 120 27.56 -5.34 -8.97
CA GLY A 120 27.81 -4.35 -10.02
C GLY A 120 29.14 -3.62 -9.92
N MET A 121 30.22 -4.32 -9.57
CA MET A 121 31.58 -3.81 -9.84
C MET A 121 32.38 -4.82 -10.66
N ASN A 122 32.30 -4.60 -11.98
CA ASN A 122 33.36 -4.72 -12.97
C ASN A 122 34.15 -6.04 -13.04
N HIS A 123 33.76 -6.89 -13.99
CA HIS A 123 34.78 -7.55 -14.82
C HIS A 123 34.62 -7.13 -16.28
N HIS A 124 35.65 -6.44 -16.75
CA HIS A 124 35.93 -6.07 -18.13
C HIS A 124 36.13 -7.32 -19.01
N LEU A 125 36.15 -7.12 -20.33
CA LEU A 125 36.38 -8.01 -21.49
C LEU A 125 35.10 -8.03 -22.36
N VAL A 126 35.06 -7.50 -23.58
CA VAL A 126 36.08 -7.35 -24.65
C VAL A 126 35.89 -6.02 -25.37
#